data_AF-A0A952BLA4-F1
#
_entry.id   AF-A0A952BLA4-F1
#
_cell.length_a   1.000
_cell.length_b   1.000
_cell.length_c   1.000
_cell.angle_alpha   90.00
_cell.angle_beta   90.00
_cell.angle_gamma   90.00
#
_symmetry.space_group_name_H-M   'P 1'
#
loop_
_entity.id
_entity.type
_entity.pdbx_description
1 polymer ?
#
loop_
_entity_poly.entity_id
_entity_poly.type
_entity_poly.pdbx_seq_one_letter_code
_entity_poly.pdbx_strand_id
1 'polypeptide(L)'
;MKRYLVVLLAFALAGCATSPREPDLKRLYAVSSTDRPQNPVILIHGIFGAKLRTTDDNREIWPGRLTNFLFGNLDSLALEIDAESLRPVEGGSEAYALFSKFAGRDYYGKILDTL
;
A
#
# COMPACT_ATOMS: atom_id res chain seq x y z
N MET A 1 -8.66 -31.61 24.61
CA MET A 1 -7.74 -30.48 24.35
C MET A 1 -7.75 -30.03 22.88
N LYS A 2 -7.46 -30.90 21.90
CA LYS A 2 -7.45 -30.55 20.45
C LYS A 2 -8.75 -29.89 19.92
N ARG A 3 -9.92 -30.37 20.35
CA ARG A 3 -11.24 -29.81 19.96
C ARG A 3 -11.45 -28.36 20.44
N TYR A 4 -11.01 -28.03 21.66
CA TYR A 4 -11.14 -26.67 22.20
C TYR A 4 -10.20 -25.70 21.50
N LEU A 5 -9.00 -26.14 21.10
CA LEU A 5 -8.04 -25.33 20.36
C LEU A 5 -8.56 -24.94 18.97
N VAL A 6 -9.25 -25.86 18.27
CA VAL A 6 -9.87 -25.59 16.97
C VAL A 6 -11.02 -24.57 17.08
N VAL A 7 -11.84 -24.68 18.12
CA VAL A 7 -12.93 -23.72 18.37
C VAL A 7 -12.39 -22.33 18.68
N LEU A 8 -11.33 -22.25 19.50
CA LEU A 8 -10.70 -20.98 19.87
C LEU A 8 -10.03 -20.31 18.66
N LEU A 9 -9.39 -21.10 17.80
CA LEU A 9 -8.82 -20.62 16.54
C LEU A 9 -9.93 -20.12 15.59
N ALA A 10 -11.03 -20.86 15.44
CA ALA A 10 -12.16 -20.44 14.60
C ALA A 10 -12.78 -19.12 15.07
N PHE A 11 -12.93 -18.91 16.38
CA PHE A 11 -13.39 -17.64 16.95
C PHE A 11 -12.43 -16.48 16.69
N ALA A 12 -11.12 -16.72 16.79
CA ALA A 12 -10.10 -15.71 16.49
C ALA A 12 -10.15 -15.28 15.02
N LEU A 13 -10.33 -16.21 14.07
CA LEU A 13 -10.44 -15.89 12.64
C LEU A 13 -11.77 -15.18 12.29
N ALA A 14 -12.87 -15.50 12.97
CA ALA A 14 -14.16 -14.85 12.73
C ALA A 14 -14.14 -13.35 13.08
N GLY A 15 -13.37 -12.95 14.11
CA GLY A 15 -13.18 -11.54 14.45
C GLY A 15 -12.54 -10.71 13.33
N CYS A 16 -11.61 -11.29 12.56
CA CYS A 16 -10.95 -10.63 11.44
C CYS A 16 -11.84 -10.47 10.19
N ALA A 17 -12.88 -11.30 10.05
CA ALA A 17 -13.81 -11.23 8.92
C ALA A 17 -14.81 -10.08 9.06
N THR A 18 -14.99 -9.55 10.28
CA THR A 18 -15.85 -8.40 10.56
C THR A 18 -15.09 -7.12 10.21
N SER A 19 -14.82 -6.93 8.92
CA SER A 19 -14.22 -5.69 8.43
C SER A 19 -15.17 -4.52 8.68
N PRO A 20 -14.66 -3.30 8.97
CA PRO A 20 -15.50 -2.12 9.07
C PRO A 20 -16.29 -1.94 7.78
N ARG A 21 -17.55 -1.48 7.87
CA ARG A 21 -18.28 -0.95 6.71
C ARG A 21 -17.39 0.11 6.05
N GLU A 22 -16.91 -0.16 4.85
CA GLU A 22 -16.08 0.78 4.12
C GLU A 22 -16.84 2.08 3.88
N PRO A 23 -16.20 3.24 4.05
CA PRO A 23 -16.83 4.53 3.81
C PRO A 23 -17.14 4.71 2.32
N ASP A 24 -18.32 5.26 2.00
CA ASP A 24 -18.70 5.62 0.63
C ASP A 24 -17.93 6.89 0.20
N LEU A 25 -16.77 6.67 -0.41
CA LEU A 25 -15.88 7.74 -0.87
C LEU A 25 -16.53 8.59 -1.96
N LYS A 26 -17.34 8.01 -2.86
CA LYS A 26 -18.05 8.76 -3.90
C LYS A 26 -18.95 9.81 -3.27
N ARG A 27 -19.70 9.43 -2.23
CA ARG A 27 -20.54 10.37 -1.46
C ARG A 27 -19.70 11.45 -0.77
N LEU A 28 -18.57 11.09 -0.18
CA LEU A 28 -17.72 12.03 0.56
C LEU A 28 -17.08 13.07 -0.37
N TYR A 29 -16.65 12.68 -1.57
CA TYR A 29 -15.98 13.58 -2.52
C TYR A 29 -16.91 14.28 -3.52
N ALA A 30 -18.18 13.89 -3.62
CA ALA A 30 -19.17 14.53 -4.49
C ALA A 30 -19.48 16.01 -4.15
N VAL A 31 -19.17 16.49 -2.94
CA VAL A 31 -19.40 17.89 -2.55
C VAL A 31 -18.38 18.84 -3.19
N SER A 32 -17.27 18.30 -3.70
CA SER A 32 -16.14 19.05 -4.28
C SER A 32 -16.35 19.44 -5.75
N SER A 33 -17.33 18.85 -6.44
CA SER A 33 -17.46 18.89 -7.90
C SER A 33 -18.32 20.03 -8.46
N THR A 34 -18.70 21.02 -7.65
CA THR A 34 -19.49 22.17 -8.11
C THR A 34 -18.58 23.32 -8.57
N ASP A 35 -18.41 23.47 -9.89
CA ASP A 35 -17.98 24.69 -10.64
C ASP A 35 -16.79 25.50 -10.07
N ARG A 36 -15.83 24.86 -9.41
CA ARG A 36 -14.55 25.47 -9.03
C ARG A 36 -13.40 24.86 -9.81
N PRO A 37 -12.31 25.62 -10.04
CA PRO A 37 -11.07 25.03 -10.52
C PRO A 37 -10.73 23.83 -9.63
N GLN A 38 -10.62 22.63 -10.22
CA GLN A 38 -10.25 21.44 -9.47
C GLN A 38 -8.85 21.67 -8.90
N ASN A 39 -8.77 21.82 -7.57
CA ASN A 39 -7.49 21.84 -6.89
C ASN A 39 -6.84 20.46 -7.06
N PRO A 40 -5.51 20.40 -7.31
CA PRO A 40 -4.82 19.13 -7.43
C PRO A 40 -4.98 18.34 -6.12
N VAL A 41 -5.37 17.07 -6.25
CA VAL A 41 -5.45 16.16 -5.11
C VAL A 41 -4.11 15.46 -4.94
N ILE A 42 -3.51 15.61 -3.75
CA ILE A 42 -2.28 14.91 -3.39
C ILE A 42 -2.65 13.68 -2.56
N LEU A 43 -2.43 12.49 -3.11
CA LEU A 43 -2.60 11.23 -2.39
C LEU A 43 -1.26 10.83 -1.75
N ILE A 44 -1.19 10.87 -0.42
CA ILE A 44 -0.07 10.32 0.35
C ILE A 44 -0.43 8.90 0.76
N HIS A 45 0.23 7.92 0.16
CA HIS A 45 -0.02 6.51 0.43
C HIS A 45 0.60 6.06 1.76
N GLY A 46 0.09 4.97 2.31
CA GLY A 46 0.55 4.36 3.56
C GLY A 46 1.37 3.09 3.34
N ILE A 47 1.17 2.12 4.24
CA ILE A 47 1.78 0.80 4.18
C ILE A 47 1.37 0.13 2.85
N PHE A 48 2.34 -0.49 2.16
CA PHE A 48 2.17 -0.98 0.79
C PHE A 48 1.82 0.15 -0.18
N GLY A 49 2.53 1.28 -0.08
CA GLY A 49 2.22 2.45 -0.87
C GLY A 49 2.63 2.34 -2.34
N ALA A 50 3.90 2.63 -2.61
CA ALA A 50 4.46 2.55 -3.96
C ALA A 50 5.05 1.16 -4.24
N LYS A 51 5.02 0.76 -5.52
CA LYS A 51 5.84 -0.29 -6.09
C LYS A 51 7.19 0.31 -6.48
N LEU A 52 8.27 -0.42 -6.21
CA LEU A 52 9.63 0.01 -6.54
C LEU A 52 10.20 -0.89 -7.63
N ARG A 53 10.94 -0.27 -8.56
CA ARG A 53 11.71 -0.98 -9.58
C ARG A 53 13.11 -0.42 -9.66
N THR A 54 14.02 -1.21 -10.17
CA THR A 54 15.36 -0.75 -10.52
C THR A 54 15.33 0.18 -11.74
N THR A 55 16.22 1.17 -11.77
CA THR A 55 16.27 2.17 -12.86
C THR A 55 17.03 1.70 -14.09
N ASP A 56 17.90 0.69 -13.96
CA ASP A 56 18.71 0.13 -15.04
C ASP A 56 17.93 -0.84 -15.95
N ASP A 57 17.18 -1.78 -15.37
CA ASP A 57 16.47 -2.85 -16.09
C ASP A 57 14.95 -2.86 -15.88
N ASN A 58 14.39 -1.86 -15.16
CA ASN A 58 12.96 -1.75 -14.82
C ASN A 58 12.40 -2.96 -14.05
N ARG A 59 13.25 -3.76 -13.40
CA ARG A 59 12.81 -4.93 -12.64
C ARG A 59 12.16 -4.51 -11.34
N GLU A 60 10.94 -4.99 -11.10
CA GLU A 60 10.25 -4.79 -9.83
C GLU A 60 11.00 -5.45 -8.67
N ILE A 61 11.34 -4.65 -7.65
CA ILE A 61 12.02 -5.09 -6.43
C ILE A 61 11.09 -5.06 -5.21
N TRP A 62 10.05 -4.22 -5.24
CA TRP A 62 9.03 -4.17 -4.19
C TRP A 62 7.63 -4.09 -4.81
N PRO A 63 6.69 -4.97 -4.40
CA PRO A 63 6.86 -6.02 -3.39
C PRO A 63 7.63 -7.25 -3.87
N GLY A 64 7.78 -7.39 -5.19
CA GLY A 64 8.33 -8.58 -5.80
C GLY A 64 7.48 -9.82 -5.46
N ARG A 65 8.13 -10.87 -4.96
CA ARG A 65 7.47 -12.14 -4.61
C ARG A 65 6.75 -12.06 -3.26
N LEU A 66 5.65 -12.79 -3.11
CA LEU A 66 4.90 -12.90 -1.85
C LEU A 66 5.76 -13.36 -0.66
N THR A 67 6.80 -14.16 -0.91
CA THR A 67 7.77 -14.57 0.12
C THR A 67 8.63 -13.41 0.62
N ASN A 68 9.04 -12.48 -0.26
CA ASN A 68 9.78 -11.28 0.14
C ASN A 68 8.90 -10.37 0.98
N PHE A 69 7.60 -10.34 0.69
CA PHE A 69 6.64 -9.62 1.50
C PHE A 69 6.47 -10.24 2.90
N LEU A 70 6.30 -11.57 3.00
CA LEU A 70 6.02 -12.24 4.28
C LEU A 70 7.25 -12.42 5.18
N PHE A 71 8.43 -12.58 4.57
CA PHE A 71 9.64 -13.00 5.27
C PHE A 71 10.91 -12.27 4.82
N GLY A 72 10.80 -11.27 3.93
CA GLY A 72 11.95 -10.57 3.40
C GLY A 72 12.50 -9.51 4.36
N ASN A 73 13.79 -9.20 4.19
CA ASN A 73 14.43 -8.09 4.89
C ASN A 73 14.22 -6.77 4.11
N LEU A 74 13.56 -5.80 4.75
CA LEU A 74 13.27 -4.47 4.21
C LEU A 74 14.49 -3.54 4.21
N ASP A 75 15.58 -3.88 4.89
CA ASP A 75 16.82 -3.08 4.90
C ASP A 75 17.35 -2.85 3.49
N SER A 76 17.14 -3.83 2.59
CA SER A 76 17.52 -3.73 1.17
C SER A 76 16.72 -2.69 0.36
N LEU A 77 15.61 -2.20 0.91
CA LEU A 77 14.78 -1.14 0.32
C LEU A 77 15.05 0.22 0.96
N ALA A 78 15.88 0.27 2.01
CA ALA A 78 16.21 1.51 2.68
C ALA A 78 17.00 2.40 1.72
N LEU A 79 16.47 3.60 1.51
CA LEU A 79 17.16 4.63 0.73
C LEU A 79 18.26 5.23 1.61
N GLU A 80 19.49 5.18 1.14
CA GLU A 80 20.60 5.84 1.83
C GLU A 80 20.42 7.36 1.75
N ILE A 81 20.52 8.04 2.90
CA ILE A 81 20.38 9.49 3.00
C ILE A 81 21.74 10.07 3.32
N ASP A 82 22.19 11.01 2.49
CA ASP A 82 23.40 11.78 2.75
C ASP A 82 23.16 12.70 3.97
N ALA A 83 23.99 12.55 5.00
CA ALA A 83 23.76 13.19 6.29
C ALA A 83 24.00 14.71 6.28
N GLU A 84 24.76 15.23 5.30
CA GLU A 84 25.06 16.65 5.20
C GLU A 84 23.99 17.40 4.38
N SER A 85 23.64 16.88 3.21
CA SER A 85 22.65 17.47 2.31
C SER A 85 21.21 17.11 2.63
N LEU A 86 20.99 16.06 3.44
CA LEU A 86 19.69 15.46 3.74
C LEU A 86 18.93 15.00 2.48
N ARG A 87 19.66 14.74 1.40
CA ARG A 87 19.10 14.21 0.16
C ARG A 87 19.30 12.70 0.10
N PRO A 88 18.41 11.99 -0.58
CA PRO A 88 18.72 10.64 -1.04
C PRO A 88 20.03 10.62 -1.81
N VAL A 89 20.91 9.68 -1.48
CA VAL A 89 21.94 9.25 -2.41
C VAL A 89 21.21 8.64 -3.61
N GLU A 90 21.70 8.88 -4.84
CA GLU A 90 21.09 8.28 -6.03
C GLU A 90 21.06 6.75 -5.88
N GLY A 91 19.87 6.25 -5.54
CA GLY A 91 19.60 4.83 -5.44
C GLY A 91 19.25 4.30 -6.81
N GLY A 92 19.73 3.09 -7.15
CA GLY A 92 19.39 2.41 -8.40
C GLY A 92 17.93 1.95 -8.50
N SER A 93 16.98 2.63 -7.83
CA SER A 93 15.57 2.28 -7.80
C SER A 93 14.65 3.49 -7.69
N GLU A 94 13.45 3.38 -8.27
CA GLU A 94 12.44 4.43 -8.27
C GLU A 94 11.05 3.88 -7.94
N ALA A 95 10.19 4.76 -7.40
CA ALA A 95 8.76 4.51 -7.29
C ALA A 95 8.10 4.69 -8.66
N TYR A 96 7.38 3.66 -9.13
CA TYR A 96 6.83 3.67 -10.50
C TYR A 96 5.31 3.49 -10.58
N ALA A 97 4.68 2.99 -9.52
CA ALA A 97 3.23 2.78 -9.46
C ALA A 97 2.73 2.71 -8.01
N LEU A 98 1.43 2.89 -7.81
CA LEU A 98 0.77 2.55 -6.55
C LEU A 98 0.48 1.05 -6.47
N PHE A 99 0.52 0.54 -5.25
CA PHE A 99 0.18 -0.83 -4.92
C PHE A 99 -1.34 -0.97 -4.85
N SER A 100 -2.00 -1.02 -6.01
CA SER A 100 -3.46 -1.08 -6.05
C SER A 100 -4.00 -2.38 -5.47
N LYS A 101 -3.49 -3.53 -5.92
CA LYS A 101 -3.95 -4.86 -5.51
C LYS A 101 -2.81 -5.80 -5.16
N PHE A 102 -2.89 -6.44 -3.99
CA PHE A 102 -1.94 -7.47 -3.57
C PHE A 102 -2.54 -8.43 -2.55
N ALA A 103 -2.15 -9.71 -2.62
CA ALA A 103 -2.69 -10.77 -1.75
C ALA A 103 -4.24 -10.81 -1.70
N GLY A 104 -4.91 -10.48 -2.80
CA GLY A 104 -6.38 -10.44 -2.90
C GLY A 104 -7.05 -9.22 -2.26
N ARG A 105 -6.27 -8.25 -1.78
CA ARG A 105 -6.76 -6.99 -1.19
C ARG A 105 -6.52 -5.83 -2.14
N ASP A 106 -7.54 -4.99 -2.30
CA ASP A 106 -7.46 -3.73 -3.02
C ASP A 106 -7.31 -2.59 -2.01
N TYR A 107 -6.14 -1.96 -1.97
CA TYR A 107 -5.80 -0.97 -0.94
C TYR A 107 -6.17 0.46 -1.34
N TYR A 108 -5.97 0.80 -2.62
CA TYR A 108 -6.15 2.17 -3.13
C TYR A 108 -7.10 2.28 -4.31
N GLY A 109 -7.55 1.19 -4.92
CA GLY A 109 -8.37 1.21 -6.12
C GLY A 109 -9.64 2.04 -5.96
N LYS A 110 -10.34 1.91 -4.82
CA LYS A 110 -11.54 2.72 -4.54
C LYS A 110 -11.28 4.22 -4.46
N ILE A 111 -10.09 4.64 -4.03
CA ILE A 111 -9.71 6.06 -3.99
C ILE A 111 -9.35 6.51 -5.41
N LEU A 112 -8.55 5.73 -6.13
CA LEU A 112 -8.15 6.03 -7.51
C LEU A 112 -9.36 6.11 -8.45
N ASP A 113 -10.38 5.27 -8.26
CA ASP A 113 -11.62 5.29 -9.02
C ASP A 113 -12.51 6.52 -8.74
N THR A 114 -12.18 7.33 -7.71
CA THR A 114 -12.91 8.56 -7.35
C THR A 114 -12.22 9.85 -7.77
N LEU A 115 -10.94 9.77 -8.16
CA LEU A 115 -10.15 10.90 -8.63
C LEU A 115 -10.29 11.05 -10.15
#